data_AF-A0A2G6F6B2-F1
#
_entry.id   AF-A0A2G6F6B2-F1
#
_cell.length_a   1.000
_cell.length_b   1.000
_cell.length_c   1.000
_cell.angle_alpha   90.00
_cell.angle_beta   90.00
_cell.angle_gamma   90.00
#
_symmetry.space_group_name_H-M   'P 1'
#
loop_
_entity.id
_entity.type
_entity.pdbx_description
1 polymer ?
#
loop_
_entity_poly.entity_id
_entity_poly.type
_entity_poly.pdbx_seq_one_letter_code
_entity_poly.pdbx_strand_id
1 'polypeptide(L)'
;MIPLQFPQVELKIKNTENKQFIFDTARKKWVRLTPEEWVRQHTLHFLCNIKGYPLSLISVEKQITLNGLKKRFDLLIFDASGQPNIIVECKSPAVAITQATFDQIARYNMPLKAKFLMVTNGLVHYYCMTEDDVNGKYIFLTELPDFKRR
;
A
#
# COMPACT_ATOMS: atom_id res chain seq x y z
N MET A 1 12.50 -15.44 -2.69
CA MET A 1 12.13 -14.13 -2.09
C MET A 1 12.90 -13.96 -0.80
N ILE A 2 13.17 -12.73 -0.38
CA ILE A 2 13.87 -12.45 0.88
C ILE A 2 12.87 -12.26 2.04
N PRO A 3 13.28 -12.51 3.29
CA PRO A 3 12.50 -12.11 4.46
C PRO A 3 12.28 -10.59 4.47
N LEU A 4 11.06 -10.17 4.82
CA LEU A 4 10.67 -8.77 4.95
C LEU A 4 10.45 -8.41 6.42
N GLN A 5 10.53 -7.13 6.76
CA GLN A 5 10.27 -6.59 8.11
C GLN A 5 8.77 -6.41 8.40
N PHE A 6 7.98 -7.43 8.07
CA PHE A 6 6.56 -7.51 8.43
C PHE A 6 6.31 -8.64 9.44
N PRO A 7 5.22 -8.58 10.21
CA PRO A 7 4.74 -9.73 10.96
C PRO A 7 4.53 -10.95 10.06
N GLN A 8 4.71 -12.15 10.62
CA GLN A 8 4.59 -13.39 9.85
C GLN A 8 3.18 -13.53 9.26
N VAL A 9 3.14 -13.98 8.01
CA VAL A 9 1.91 -14.24 7.26
C VAL A 9 2.07 -15.47 6.39
N GLU A 10 1.03 -16.30 6.39
CA GLU A 10 0.95 -17.43 5.46
C GLU A 10 0.39 -16.96 4.11
N LEU A 11 1.24 -17.03 3.08
CA LEU A 11 0.88 -16.66 1.71
C LEU A 11 0.85 -17.89 0.83
N LYS A 12 -0.24 -18.04 0.07
CA LYS A 12 -0.39 -19.14 -0.89
C LYS A 12 0.46 -18.85 -2.12
N ILE A 13 1.50 -19.65 -2.32
CA ILE A 13 2.40 -19.58 -3.48
C ILE A 13 2.28 -20.89 -4.27
N LYS A 14 2.31 -20.79 -5.60
CA LYS A 14 2.41 -21.95 -6.49
C LYS A 14 3.46 -21.73 -7.56
N ASN A 15 3.97 -22.83 -8.11
CA ASN A 15 4.86 -22.82 -9.26
C ASN A 15 4.11 -23.40 -10.47
N THR A 16 4.22 -22.75 -11.62
CA THR A 16 3.63 -23.20 -12.89
C THR A 16 4.59 -22.79 -14.00
N GLU A 17 5.01 -23.72 -14.86
CA GLU A 17 5.92 -23.44 -15.99
C GLU A 17 7.18 -22.64 -15.60
N ASN A 18 7.88 -23.06 -14.53
CA ASN A 18 9.05 -22.37 -13.98
C ASN A 18 8.80 -20.91 -13.53
N LYS A 19 7.54 -20.51 -13.39
CA LYS A 19 7.12 -19.21 -12.86
C LYS A 19 6.41 -19.40 -11.52
N GLN A 20 6.83 -18.63 -10.54
CA GLN A 20 6.14 -18.49 -9.26
C GLN A 20 4.97 -17.52 -9.36
N PHE A 21 3.87 -17.87 -8.70
CA PHE A 21 2.66 -17.08 -8.55
C PHE A 21 2.23 -17.03 -7.08
N ILE A 22 1.61 -15.93 -6.68
CA ILE A 22 1.02 -15.72 -5.36
C ILE A 22 -0.48 -15.48 -5.51
N PHE A 23 -1.27 -16.03 -4.60
CA PHE A 23 -2.71 -15.78 -4.59
C PHE A 23 -3.00 -14.45 -3.92
N ASP A 24 -3.54 -13.51 -4.68
CA ASP A 24 -4.01 -12.25 -4.12
C ASP A 24 -5.45 -12.42 -3.62
N THR A 25 -5.64 -12.24 -2.32
CA THR A 25 -6.92 -12.41 -1.64
C THR A 25 -7.93 -11.30 -1.95
N ALA A 26 -7.48 -10.07 -2.19
CA ALA A 26 -8.33 -8.95 -2.58
C ALA A 26 -8.85 -9.10 -4.02
N ARG A 27 -7.96 -9.44 -4.96
CA ARG A 27 -8.23 -9.61 -6.39
C ARG A 27 -8.79 -11.01 -6.72
N LYS A 28 -8.78 -11.94 -5.78
CA LYS A 28 -9.25 -13.34 -5.90
C LYS A 28 -8.65 -14.08 -7.10
N LYS A 29 -7.36 -13.87 -7.38
CA LYS A 29 -6.65 -14.49 -8.51
C LYS A 29 -5.19 -14.76 -8.20
N TRP A 30 -4.60 -15.67 -8.95
CA TRP A 30 -3.15 -15.89 -8.95
C TRP A 30 -2.46 -14.81 -9.79
N VAL A 31 -1.49 -14.13 -9.20
CA VAL A 31 -0.68 -13.10 -9.88
C VAL A 31 0.79 -13.49 -9.87
N ARG A 32 1.57 -12.95 -10.81
CA ARG A 32 3.00 -13.23 -10.89
C ARG A 32 3.67 -12.78 -9.59
N LEU A 33 4.40 -13.69 -8.94
CA LEU A 33 5.14 -13.35 -7.72
C LEU A 33 6.42 -12.59 -8.12
N THR A 34 6.30 -11.28 -8.23
CA THR A 34 7.44 -10.36 -8.38
C THR A 34 7.92 -9.88 -6.99
N PRO A 35 9.14 -9.33 -6.88
CA PRO A 35 9.60 -8.77 -5.61
C PRO A 35 8.72 -7.63 -5.08
N GLU A 36 8.15 -6.81 -5.95
CA GLU A 36 7.21 -5.75 -5.55
C GLU A 36 5.87 -6.33 -5.10
N GLU A 37 5.35 -7.34 -5.81
CA GLU A 37 4.12 -8.04 -5.41
C GLU A 37 4.27 -8.77 -4.08
N TRP A 38 5.47 -9.30 -3.80
CA TRP A 38 5.80 -9.86 -2.49
C TRP A 38 5.60 -8.82 -1.37
N VAL A 39 6.10 -7.60 -1.55
CA VAL A 39 5.91 -6.48 -0.61
C VAL A 39 4.45 -6.06 -0.53
N ARG A 40 3.75 -5.96 -1.67
CA ARG A 40 2.32 -5.60 -1.73
C ARG A 40 1.44 -6.57 -0.94
N GLN A 41 1.64 -7.89 -1.11
CA GLN A 41 0.86 -8.89 -0.39
C GLN A 41 1.15 -8.87 1.12
N HIS A 42 2.40 -8.72 1.54
CA HIS A 42 2.71 -8.55 2.98
C HIS A 42 2.06 -7.30 3.55
N THR A 43 2.08 -6.20 2.79
CA THR A 43 1.50 -4.93 3.22
C THR A 43 -0.02 -5.03 3.35
N LEU A 44 -0.69 -5.67 2.39
CA LEU A 44 -2.12 -5.97 2.46
C LEU A 44 -2.47 -6.77 3.73
N HIS A 45 -1.72 -7.84 3.99
CA HIS A 45 -1.94 -8.68 5.16
C HIS A 45 -1.60 -7.99 6.48
N PHE A 46 -0.56 -7.16 6.53
CA PHE A 46 -0.24 -6.31 7.68
C PHE A 46 -1.41 -5.36 8.00
N LEU A 47 -1.94 -4.68 6.98
CA LEU A 47 -3.08 -3.77 7.17
C LEU A 47 -4.33 -4.49 7.66
N CYS A 48 -4.62 -5.68 7.12
CA CYS A 48 -5.78 -6.48 7.53
C CYS A 48 -5.63 -7.09 8.92
N ASN A 49 -4.53 -7.81 9.15
CA ASN A 49 -4.39 -8.69 10.30
C ASN A 49 -3.83 -7.98 11.53
N ILE A 50 -3.04 -6.92 11.33
CA ILE A 50 -2.35 -6.21 12.40
C ILE A 50 -3.01 -4.86 12.66
N LYS A 51 -3.24 -4.06 11.61
CA LYS A 51 -3.90 -2.75 11.74
C LYS A 51 -5.44 -2.84 11.73
N GLY A 52 -5.99 -4.04 11.50
CA GLY A 52 -7.43 -4.32 11.63
C GLY A 52 -8.32 -3.76 10.52
N TYR A 53 -7.76 -3.30 9.40
CA TYR A 53 -8.55 -2.76 8.29
C TYR A 53 -9.26 -3.90 7.53
N PRO A 54 -10.60 -3.94 7.47
CA PRO A 54 -11.30 -4.96 6.72
C PRO A 54 -10.93 -4.94 5.24
N LEU A 55 -10.75 -6.13 4.64
CA LEU A 55 -10.42 -6.27 3.21
C LEU A 55 -11.43 -5.54 2.30
N SER A 56 -12.69 -5.43 2.71
CA SER A 56 -13.74 -4.71 1.98
C SER A 56 -13.50 -3.20 1.87
N LEU A 57 -12.66 -2.63 2.73
CA LEU A 57 -12.24 -1.23 2.72
C LEU A 57 -10.90 -1.02 2.00
N ILE A 58 -10.32 -2.05 1.38
CA ILE A 58 -9.03 -1.95 0.70
C ILE A 58 -9.22 -2.17 -0.80
N SER A 59 -8.79 -1.18 -1.59
CA SER A 59 -8.73 -1.27 -3.05
C SER A 59 -7.30 -1.50 -3.49
N VAL A 60 -7.09 -2.55 -4.30
CA VAL A 60 -5.77 -2.97 -4.81
C VAL A 60 -5.64 -2.63 -6.30
N GLU A 61 -4.52 -2.01 -6.70
CA GLU A 61 -4.17 -1.67 -8.09
C GLU A 61 -5.22 -0.85 -8.86
N LYS A 62 -5.97 0.02 -8.18
CA LYS A 62 -7.00 0.82 -8.86
C LYS A 62 -6.36 1.98 -9.64
N GLN A 63 -6.85 2.14 -10.86
CA GLN A 63 -6.37 3.16 -11.78
C GLN A 63 -7.08 4.49 -11.53
N ILE A 64 -6.31 5.58 -11.54
CA ILE A 64 -6.80 6.95 -11.50
C ILE A 64 -6.36 7.69 -12.76
N THR A 65 -7.13 8.69 -13.16
CA THR A 65 -6.74 9.60 -14.25
C THR A 65 -6.25 10.90 -13.62
N LEU A 66 -4.98 11.21 -13.82
CA LEU A 66 -4.32 12.43 -13.37
C LEU A 66 -3.84 13.22 -14.58
N ASN A 67 -4.42 14.40 -14.81
CA ASN A 67 -4.08 15.26 -15.96
C ASN A 67 -4.12 14.50 -17.30
N GLY A 68 -5.15 13.67 -17.51
CA GLY A 68 -5.29 12.84 -18.71
C GLY A 68 -4.42 11.57 -18.73
N LEU A 69 -3.49 11.39 -17.79
CA LEU A 69 -2.64 10.21 -17.69
C LEU A 69 -3.23 9.18 -16.72
N LYS A 70 -3.27 7.92 -17.16
CA LYS A 70 -3.67 6.78 -16.34
C LYS A 70 -2.51 6.42 -15.38
N LYS A 71 -2.75 6.52 -14.08
CA LYS A 71 -1.83 6.12 -13.01
C LYS A 71 -2.48 5.05 -12.15
N ARG A 72 -1.68 4.25 -11.46
CA ARG A 72 -2.13 3.20 -10.55
C ARG A 72 -1.44 3.40 -9.22
N PHE A 73 -2.21 3.31 -8.13
CA PHE A 73 -1.67 3.16 -6.79
C PHE A 73 -1.70 1.69 -6.41
N ASP A 74 -0.87 1.29 -5.45
CA ASP A 74 -0.81 -0.10 -5.02
C ASP A 74 -2.00 -0.44 -4.15
N LEU A 75 -2.21 0.31 -3.06
CA LEU A 75 -3.33 0.14 -2.15
C LEU A 75 -3.96 1.50 -1.80
N LEU A 76 -5.28 1.53 -1.74
CA LEU A 76 -6.05 2.62 -1.14
C LEU A 76 -7.03 2.05 -0.13
N ILE A 77 -6.91 2.52 1.11
CA ILE A 77 -7.70 2.07 2.25
C ILE A 77 -8.70 3.17 2.58
N PHE A 78 -9.96 2.79 2.69
CA PHE A 78 -11.06 3.67 3.06
C PHE A 78 -11.34 3.62 4.56
N ASP A 79 -11.86 4.70 5.12
CA ASP A 79 -12.44 4.68 6.47
C ASP A 79 -13.85 4.08 6.47
N ALA A 80 -14.46 4.01 7.66
CA ALA A 80 -15.82 3.49 7.84
C ALA A 80 -16.90 4.32 7.11
N SER A 81 -16.60 5.56 6.73
CA SER A 81 -17.50 6.42 5.94
C SER A 81 -17.30 6.25 4.42
N GLY A 82 -16.35 5.40 3.99
CA GLY A 82 -16.03 5.19 2.59
C GLY A 82 -15.09 6.25 2.00
N GLN A 83 -14.51 7.12 2.83
CA GLN A 83 -13.59 8.15 2.39
C GLN A 83 -12.15 7.63 2.33
N PRO A 84 -11.33 8.04 1.33
CA PRO A 84 -9.91 7.69 1.29
C PRO A 84 -9.21 8.06 2.60
N ASN A 85 -8.57 7.09 3.24
CA ASN A 85 -7.92 7.28 4.54
C ASN A 85 -6.42 7.00 4.48
N ILE A 86 -5.99 5.93 3.81
CA ILE A 86 -4.57 5.59 3.67
C ILE A 86 -4.28 5.27 2.20
N ILE A 87 -3.26 5.90 1.62
CA ILE A 87 -2.68 5.49 0.33
C ILE A 87 -1.32 4.83 0.56
N VAL A 88 -1.05 3.75 -0.16
CA VAL A 88 0.20 2.99 -0.04
C VAL A 88 0.90 2.88 -1.38
N GLU A 89 2.22 3.11 -1.37
CA GLU A 89 3.13 2.81 -2.47
C GLU A 89 4.15 1.75 -2.01
N CYS A 90 4.17 0.62 -2.71
CA CYS A 90 5.06 -0.50 -2.51
C CYS A 90 6.17 -0.49 -3.57
N LYS A 91 7.39 -0.79 -3.15
CA LYS A 91 8.54 -0.99 -4.04
C LYS A 91 9.13 -2.39 -3.83
N SER A 92 9.91 -2.85 -4.80
CA SER A 92 10.76 -4.04 -4.62
C SER A 92 11.75 -3.81 -3.46
N PRO A 93 12.12 -4.84 -2.68
CA PRO A 93 13.07 -4.70 -1.57
C PRO A 93 14.45 -4.16 -1.96
N ALA A 94 14.88 -4.38 -3.21
CA ALA A 94 16.15 -3.87 -3.71
C ALA A 94 16.11 -2.37 -4.08
N VAL A 95 14.92 -1.76 -4.10
CA VAL A 95 14.74 -0.35 -4.47
C VAL A 95 14.72 0.50 -3.21
N ALA A 96 15.65 1.46 -3.13
CA ALA A 96 15.69 2.43 -2.04
C ALA A 96 14.48 3.37 -2.12
N ILE A 97 13.89 3.66 -0.96
CA ILE A 97 12.85 4.69 -0.85
C ILE A 97 13.54 6.05 -0.83
N THR A 98 13.23 6.89 -1.80
CA THR A 98 13.83 8.22 -2.00
C THR A 98 12.77 9.30 -1.99
N GLN A 99 13.18 10.57 -1.97
CA GLN A 99 12.28 11.72 -2.11
C GLN A 99 11.38 11.58 -3.35
N ALA A 100 11.90 11.10 -4.49
CA ALA A 100 11.10 10.87 -5.69
C ALA A 100 9.95 9.86 -5.48
N THR A 101 10.11 8.92 -4.55
CA THR A 101 9.05 7.98 -4.17
C THR A 101 7.95 8.70 -3.37
N PHE A 102 8.34 9.60 -2.46
CA PHE A 102 7.39 10.46 -1.75
C PHE A 102 6.67 11.42 -2.70
N ASP A 103 7.38 12.05 -3.63
CA ASP A 103 6.79 12.94 -4.63
C ASP A 103 5.80 12.21 -5.54
N GLN A 104 6.02 10.91 -5.79
CA GLN A 104 5.09 10.08 -6.53
C GLN A 104 3.78 9.89 -5.76
N ILE A 105 3.84 9.39 -4.52
CA ILE A 105 2.64 9.13 -3.72
C ILE A 105 1.91 10.42 -3.34
N ALA A 106 2.63 11.51 -3.08
CA ALA A 106 2.06 12.83 -2.80
C ALA A 106 1.23 13.35 -4.00
N ARG A 107 1.74 13.22 -5.23
CA ARG A 107 0.98 13.58 -6.45
C ARG A 107 -0.26 12.72 -6.63
N TYR A 108 -0.19 11.43 -6.30
CA TYR A 108 -1.35 10.55 -6.35
C TYR A 108 -2.37 10.88 -5.28
N ASN A 109 -1.92 11.36 -4.12
CA ASN A 109 -2.78 11.75 -3.03
C ASN A 109 -3.55 13.06 -3.29
N MET A 110 -3.04 13.98 -4.12
CA MET A 110 -3.68 15.27 -4.40
C MET A 110 -5.20 15.19 -4.72
N PRO A 111 -5.66 14.33 -5.66
CA PRO A 111 -7.11 14.18 -5.91
C PRO A 111 -7.82 13.27 -4.90
N LEU A 112 -7.09 12.36 -4.25
CA LEU A 112 -7.68 11.36 -3.34
C LEU A 112 -7.92 11.93 -1.94
N LYS A 113 -7.08 12.88 -1.52
CA LYS A 113 -7.09 13.52 -0.21
C LYS A 113 -7.10 12.49 0.94
N ALA A 114 -6.35 11.40 0.78
CA ALA A 114 -6.18 10.44 1.86
C ALA A 114 -5.34 11.09 2.99
N LYS A 115 -5.77 10.85 4.23
CA LYS A 115 -5.17 11.45 5.43
C LYS A 115 -3.76 10.93 5.72
N PHE A 116 -3.51 9.66 5.42
CA PHE A 116 -2.25 8.98 5.69
C PHE A 116 -1.63 8.43 4.42
N LEU A 117 -0.31 8.43 4.39
CA LEU A 117 0.51 7.89 3.32
C LEU A 117 1.45 6.85 3.91
N MET A 118 1.64 5.75 3.21
CA MET A 118 2.65 4.74 3.53
C MET A 118 3.50 4.47 2.30
N VAL A 119 4.81 4.47 2.49
CA VAL A 119 5.77 4.04 1.46
C VAL A 119 6.61 2.92 2.03
N THR A 120 6.72 1.82 1.31
CA THR A 120 7.41 0.62 1.78
C THR A 120 8.14 -0.10 0.67
N ASN A 121 9.32 -0.61 0.96
CA ASN A 121 10.01 -1.61 0.13
C ASN A 121 10.06 -2.99 0.84
N GLY A 122 9.33 -3.14 1.93
CA GLY A 122 9.31 -4.36 2.74
C GLY A 122 10.47 -4.52 3.71
N LEU A 123 11.53 -3.73 3.59
CA LEU A 123 12.62 -3.69 4.57
C LEU A 123 12.57 -2.43 5.43
N VAL A 124 12.11 -1.32 4.82
CA VAL A 124 11.91 -0.04 5.48
C VAL A 124 10.50 0.44 5.17
N HIS A 125 9.86 1.04 6.17
CA HIS A 125 8.52 1.59 6.09
C HIS A 125 8.54 3.04 6.54
N TYR A 126 7.95 3.91 5.74
CA TYR A 126 7.73 5.30 6.10
C TYR A 126 6.24 5.59 6.11
N TYR A 127 5.83 6.40 7.08
CA TYR A 127 4.44 6.80 7.28
C TYR A 127 4.38 8.31 7.37
N CYS A 128 3.41 8.91 6.69
CA CYS A 128 3.16 10.35 6.78
C CYS A 128 1.68 10.62 7.00
N MET A 129 1.38 11.73 7.66
CA MET A 129 0.04 12.33 7.70
C MET A 129 0.07 13.65 6.94
N THR A 130 -0.98 13.93 6.18
CA THR A 130 -1.23 15.28 5.65
C THR A 130 -1.89 16.13 6.72
N GLU A 131 -1.33 17.31 7.01
CA GLU A 131 -2.06 18.32 7.77
C GLU A 131 -3.17 18.95 6.92
N ASP A 132 -4.26 19.36 7.57
CA ASP A 132 -5.39 20.06 6.94
C ASP A 132 -5.04 21.52 6.56
N ASP A 133 -3.79 21.95 6.75
CA ASP A 133 -3.35 23.32 6.47
C ASP A 133 -3.14 23.57 4.97
N VAL A 134 -3.32 24.83 4.56
CA VAL A 134 -3.27 25.27 3.15
C VAL A 134 -1.90 24.99 2.49
N ASN A 135 -0.89 24.62 3.29
CA ASN A 135 0.48 24.36 2.83
C ASN A 135 0.79 22.88 2.60
N GLY A 136 -0.12 21.96 2.92
CA GLY A 136 0.01 20.53 2.57
C GLY A 136 1.24 19.87 3.18
N LYS A 137 1.59 20.22 4.43
CA LYS A 137 2.75 19.65 5.10
C LYS A 137 2.54 18.16 5.40
N TYR A 138 3.60 17.39 5.19
CA TYR A 138 3.67 15.98 5.55
C TYR A 138 4.40 15.82 6.87
N ILE A 139 3.72 15.27 7.87
CA ILE A 139 4.32 14.91 9.15
C ILE A 139 4.67 13.44 9.13
N PHE A 140 5.95 13.11 9.34
CA PHE A 140 6.37 11.72 9.51
C PHE A 140 5.81 11.14 10.81
N LEU A 141 5.28 9.92 10.70
CA LEU A 141 4.76 9.15 11.82
C LEU A 141 5.66 7.95 12.10
N THR A 142 5.66 7.48 13.34
CA THR A 142 6.30 6.22 13.72
C THR A 142 5.51 5.01 13.26
N GLU A 143 4.18 5.12 13.18
CA GLU A 143 3.29 4.05 12.74
C GLU A 143 1.98 4.60 12.13
N LEU A 144 1.26 3.74 11.40
CA LEU A 144 -0.11 4.02 10.97
C LEU A 144 -1.10 3.87 12.14
N PRO A 145 -2.24 4.55 12.12
CA PRO A 145 -3.32 4.28 13.07
C PRO A 145 -3.93 2.88 12.85
N ASP A 146 -4.50 2.32 13.91
CA ASP A 146 -5.37 1.13 13.79
C ASP A 146 -6.76 1.52 13.29
N PHE A 147 -7.43 0.57 12.65
CA PHE A 147 -8.82 0.73 12.25
C PHE A 147 -9.73 0.85 13.48
N LYS A 148 -10.47 1.95 13.55
CA LYS A 148 -11.51 2.16 14.57
C LYS A 148 -12.87 2.05 13.91
N ARG A 149 -13.62 1.01 14.26
CA ARG A 149 -15.05 0.91 13.95
C ARG A 149 -15.77 1.88 14.88
N ARG A 150 -16.19 3.04 14.35
CA ARG A 150 -17.06 3.96 15.09
C ARG A 150 -18.41 3.30 15.37
#